data_AF-A0A7Y8FSG6-F1
#
_entry.id   AF-A0A7Y8FSG6-F1
#
_cell.length_a   1.000
_cell.length_b   1.000
_cell.length_c   1.000
_cell.angle_alpha   90.00
_cell.angle_beta   90.00
_cell.angle_gamma   90.00
#
_symmetry.space_group_name_H-M   'P 1'
#
loop_
_entity.id
_entity.type
_entity.pdbx_description
1 polymer ?
#
loop_
_entity_poly.entity_id
_entity_poly.type
_entity_poly.pdbx_seq_one_letter_code
_entity_poly.pdbx_strand_id
1 'polypeptide(L)' 'MCKLLAGDMGIDVLHAMRPQFELRTDIGEIAAELVEEFKKTSALRTWGWMCIIDGAPQTVPPVPLL' A
#
# COMPACT_ATOMS: atom_id res chain seq x y z
N MET A 1 -22.70 -2.94 -6.65
CA MET A 1 -23.22 -1.91 -5.72
C MET A 1 -22.01 -1.16 -5.16
N CYS A 2 -21.59 -0.07 -5.82
CA CYS A 2 -20.46 0.74 -5.36
C CYS A 2 -20.93 1.68 -4.26
N LYS A 3 -20.97 1.21 -3.01
CA LYS A 3 -21.08 2.11 -1.86
C LYS A 3 -19.68 2.63 -1.52
N LEU A 4 -19.24 3.61 -2.30
CA LEU A 4 -18.63 4.81 -1.71
C LEU A 4 -19.77 5.48 -0.91
N LEU A 5 -19.51 5.98 0.30
CA LEU A 5 -20.45 6.62 1.26
C LEU A 5 -20.70 5.76 2.53
N ALA A 6 -20.02 6.13 3.62
CA ALA A 6 -20.34 5.83 5.04
C ALA A 6 -19.97 4.45 5.64
N GLY A 7 -18.71 4.00 5.48
CA GLY A 7 -18.13 2.90 6.28
C GLY A 7 -16.70 3.21 6.71
N ASP A 8 -16.27 2.69 7.87
CA ASP A 8 -14.88 2.83 8.35
C ASP A 8 -13.91 2.34 7.26
N MET A 9 -13.11 3.25 6.71
CA MET A 9 -12.07 2.90 5.75
C MET A 9 -10.98 2.14 6.48
N GLY A 10 -10.74 0.89 6.07
CA GLY A 10 -9.68 0.06 6.61
C GLY A 10 -8.29 0.53 6.16
N ILE A 11 -7.29 -0.19 6.66
CA ILE A 11 -5.88 0.03 6.29
C ILE A 11 -5.64 -0.28 4.80
N ASP A 12 -6.48 -1.13 4.20
CA ASP A 12 -6.49 -1.43 2.77
C ASP A 12 -6.71 -0.19 1.88
N VAL A 13 -7.76 0.59 2.14
CA VAL A 13 -8.07 1.82 1.38
C VAL A 13 -6.99 2.87 1.61
N LEU A 14 -6.53 3.04 2.86
CA LEU A 14 -5.45 3.97 3.18
C LEU A 14 -4.21 3.68 2.33
N HIS A 15 -3.79 2.41 2.23
CA HIS A 15 -2.61 2.06 1.45
C HIS A 15 -2.85 2.08 -0.05
N ALA A 16 -4.02 1.63 -0.52
CA ALA A 16 -4.36 1.62 -1.95
C ALA A 16 -4.40 3.04 -2.54
N MET A 17 -4.91 4.01 -1.77
CA MET A 17 -5.06 5.39 -2.21
C MET A 17 -3.81 6.25 -1.98
N ARG A 18 -2.77 5.73 -1.34
CA ARG A 18 -1.50 6.46 -1.17
C ARG A 18 -0.86 6.72 -2.55
N PRO A 19 -0.25 7.91 -2.75
CA PRO A 19 0.48 8.21 -3.98
C PRO A 19 1.56 7.17 -4.28
N GLN A 20 1.77 6.93 -5.58
CA GLN A 20 2.81 6.03 -6.07
C GLN A 20 4.06 6.84 -6.40
N PHE A 21 5.20 6.32 -5.95
CA PHE A 21 6.52 6.86 -6.25
C PHE A 21 7.38 5.70 -6.75
N GLU A 22 8.45 6.01 -7.46
CA GLU A 22 9.45 5.04 -7.90
C GLU A 22 10.82 5.49 -7.42
N LEU A 23 11.66 4.53 -7.05
CA LEU A 23 13.05 4.81 -6.74
C LEU A 23 13.76 5.18 -8.04
N ARG A 24 14.33 6.38 -8.09
CA ARG A 24 15.19 6.80 -9.18
C ARG A 24 16.45 5.95 -9.21
N THR A 25 16.83 5.48 -10.39
CA THR A 25 18.04 4.67 -10.61
C THR A 25 19.22 5.48 -11.15
N ASP A 26 19.00 6.76 -11.43
CA ASP A 26 19.94 7.67 -12.10
C ASP A 26 20.61 8.68 -11.15
N ILE A 27 20.19 8.70 -9.88
CA ILE A 27 20.86 9.39 -8.79
C ILE A 27 21.79 8.42 -8.07
N GLY A 28 22.80 8.97 -7.38
CA GLY A 28 23.79 8.19 -6.63
C GLY A 28 23.18 7.34 -5.50
N GLU A 29 23.99 6.93 -4.53
CA GLU A 29 23.50 6.02 -3.48
C GLU A 29 22.28 6.58 -2.71
N ILE A 30 21.19 5.82 -2.76
CA ILE A 30 20.02 6.02 -1.91
C ILE A 30 20.25 5.24 -0.62
N ALA A 31 19.99 5.86 0.53
CA ALA A 31 20.12 5.20 1.83
C ALA A 31 19.30 3.89 1.86
N ALA A 32 19.93 2.79 2.28
CA ALA A 32 19.31 1.46 2.28
C ALA A 32 18.01 1.43 3.10
N GLU A 33 17.94 2.18 4.20
CA GLU A 33 16.74 2.33 5.01
C GLU A 33 15.54 2.87 4.21
N LEU A 34 15.77 3.85 3.33
CA LEU A 34 14.74 4.45 2.50
C LEU A 34 14.27 3.48 1.41
N VAL A 35 15.19 2.69 0.87
CA VAL A 35 14.87 1.63 -0.10
C VAL A 35 14.00 0.56 0.54
N GLU A 36 14.33 0.12 1.76
CA GLU A 36 13.54 -0.87 2.49
C GLU A 36 12.16 -0.33 2.90
N GLU A 37 12.09 0.92 3.38
CA GLU A 37 10.81 1.57 3.67
C GLU A 37 9.93 1.70 2.40
N PHE A 38 10.54 2.05 1.27
CA PHE A 38 9.85 2.12 -0.02
C PHE A 38 9.28 0.75 -0.44
N LYS A 39 10.08 -0.32 -0.33
CA LYS A 39 9.64 -1.68 -0.64
C LYS A 39 8.46 -2.09 0.24
N LYS A 40 8.57 -1.86 1.56
CA LYS A 40 7.49 -2.16 2.52
C LYS A 40 6.21 -1.41 2.19
N THR A 41 6.32 -0.11 1.95
CA THR A 41 5.16 0.75 1.63
C THR A 41 4.52 0.37 0.30
N SER A 42 5.32 0.00 -0.70
CA SER A 42 4.84 -0.48 -1.99
C SER A 42 4.10 -1.82 -1.86
N ALA A 43 4.61 -2.74 -1.04
CA ALA A 43 3.95 -4.02 -0.79
C ALA A 43 2.59 -3.84 -0.10
N LEU A 44 2.51 -2.94 0.90
CA LEU A 44 1.25 -2.59 1.57
C LEU A 44 0.23 -1.96 0.62
N ARG A 45 0.67 -1.09 -0.30
CA ARG A 45 -0.20 -0.52 -1.33
C ARG A 45 -0.74 -1.60 -2.26
N THR A 46 0.12 -2.48 -2.77
CA THR A 46 -0.30 -3.58 -3.64
C THR A 46 -1.33 -4.47 -2.94
N TRP A 47 -1.08 -4.82 -1.68
CA TRP A 47 -2.04 -5.57 -0.87
C TRP A 47 -3.38 -4.85 -0.75
N GLY A 48 -3.38 -3.56 -0.38
CA GLY A 48 -4.62 -2.78 -0.24
C GLY A 48 -5.40 -2.71 -1.55
N TRP A 49 -4.71 -2.55 -2.68
CA TRP A 49 -5.32 -2.56 -4.01
C TRP A 49 -5.94 -3.92 -4.36
N MET A 50 -5.28 -5.03 -4.01
CA MET A 50 -5.83 -6.38 -4.19
C MET A 50 -7.10 -6.60 -3.36
N CYS A 51 -7.11 -6.18 -2.09
CA CYS A 51 -8.31 -6.25 -1.24
C CYS A 51 -9.52 -5.55 -1.87
N ILE A 52 -9.29 -4.38 -2.49
CA ILE A 52 -10.31 -3.60 -3.19
C ILE A 52 -10.80 -4.33 -4.45
N ILE A 53 -9.88 -4.82 -5.29
CA ILE A 53 -10.21 -5.56 -6.52
C ILE A 53 -11.01 -6.82 -6.21
N ASP A 54 -10.59 -7.57 -5.19
CA ASP A 54 -11.20 -8.84 -4.82
C ASP A 54 -12.53 -8.65 -4.06
N GLY A 55 -12.90 -7.42 -3.72
CA GLY A 55 -14.10 -7.12 -2.94
C GLY A 55 -14.06 -7.69 -1.51
N ALA A 56 -12.87 -7.97 -1.01
CA ALA A 56 -12.61 -8.59 0.29
C ALA A 56 -11.76 -7.63 1.15
N PRO A 57 -12.34 -6.51 1.63
CA PRO A 57 -11.61 -5.54 2.42
C PRO A 57 -11.09 -6.16 3.72
N GLN A 58 -9.84 -5.84 4.06
CA GLN A 58 -9.15 -6.38 5.23
C GLN A 58 -8.71 -5.22 6.13
N THR A 59 -8.94 -5.36 7.44
CA THR A 59 -8.61 -4.30 8.41
C THR A 59 -7.13 -4.22 8.72
N VAL A 60 -6.38 -5.32 8.56
CA VAL A 60 -4.95 -5.40 8.84
C VAL A 60 -4.20 -6.18 7.75
N PRO A 61 -2.98 -5.74 7.38
CA PRO A 61 -2.12 -6.51 6.49
C PRO A 61 -1.72 -7.87 7.09
N PRO A 62 -1.39 -8.87 6.25
CA PRO A 62 -0.84 -10.13 6.71
C PRO A 62 0.53 -9.92 7.37
N VAL A 63 0.89 -10.78 8.33
CA VAL A 63 2.14 -10.71 9.10
C VAL A 63 3.41 -10.48 8.28
N PRO A 64 3.59 -11.07 7.08
CA PRO A 64 4.78 -10.81 6.25
C PRO A 64 4.92 -9.37 5.75
N LEU A 65 3.86 -8.55 5.83
CA LEU A 65 3.85 -7.14 5.43
C LEU A 65 3.92 -6.17 6.62
N LEU A 66 3.86 -6.69 7.85
CA LEU A 66 3.99 -5.93 9.10
C LEU A 66 5.45 -5.79 9.51
#